data_AF-S4RJ94-F1
#
_entry.id   AF-S4RJ94-F1
#
_cell.length_a   1.000
_cell.length_b   1.000
_cell.length_c   1.000
_cell.angle_alpha   90.00
_cell.angle_beta   90.00
_cell.angle_gamma   90.00
#
_symmetry.space_group_name_H-M   'P 1'
#
loop_
_entity.id
_entity.type
_entity.pdbx_description
1 polymer ?
#
loop_
_entity_poly.entity_id
_entity_poly.type
_entity_poly.pdbx_seq_one_letter_code
_entity_poly.pdbx_strand_id
1 'polypeptide(L)'
;FVQFPEKPPLWREINCITSALRAENPDAQTQFLRCVFECLPAPVQCDVLYKSAEQQYGALQQAEAVMLLLRRFPDAVVQHGVKLAETLLDSEKQEGQNSPTGCFRKLFVCELLPVILGTPDLCLPRPLLYKYLLKAAEFYITTTARTNLGDSPHPGDRSLVAILAMRQSVEHVLMFPVVPDCGVVETWSRLTQLLHTIGSRCDWQTDRPNR
;
A
#
# COMPACT_ATOMS: atom_id res chain seq x y z
N PHE A 1 22.64 -7.58 9.88
CA PHE A 1 22.45 -7.09 8.50
C PHE A 1 22.63 -5.58 8.39
N VAL A 2 22.14 -4.78 9.36
CA VAL A 2 22.42 -3.33 9.41
C VAL A 2 23.92 -3.00 9.41
N GLN A 3 24.72 -3.75 10.19
CA GLN A 3 26.19 -3.61 10.23
C GLN A 3 26.91 -4.31 9.06
N PHE A 4 26.18 -5.04 8.21
CA PHE A 4 26.74 -5.83 7.12
C PHE A 4 25.91 -5.69 5.82
N PRO A 5 25.74 -4.45 5.31
CA PRO A 5 24.90 -4.19 4.15
C PRO A 5 25.43 -4.85 2.88
N GLU A 6 26.74 -5.08 2.78
CA GLU A 6 27.39 -5.65 1.60
C GLU A 6 27.76 -7.12 1.74
N LYS A 7 27.03 -7.91 2.54
CA LYS A 7 27.22 -9.36 2.59
C LYS A 7 26.13 -10.07 1.79
N PRO A 8 26.35 -10.39 0.48
CA PRO A 8 25.38 -11.09 -0.35
C PRO A 8 24.79 -12.37 0.26
N PRO A 9 25.56 -13.23 0.97
CA PRO A 9 24.99 -14.44 1.55
C PRO A 9 23.90 -14.15 2.59
N LEU A 10 24.08 -13.12 3.41
CA LEU A 10 23.12 -12.74 4.44
C LEU A 10 21.82 -12.21 3.81
N TRP A 11 21.93 -11.44 2.74
CA TRP A 11 20.76 -10.93 2.02
C TRP A 11 20.00 -12.02 1.27
N ARG A 12 20.68 -13.06 0.78
CA ARG A 12 20.00 -14.24 0.22
C ARG A 12 19.12 -14.92 1.26
N GLU A 13 19.63 -15.15 2.47
CA GLU A 13 18.85 -15.73 3.56
C GLU A 13 17.66 -14.84 3.97
N ILE A 14 17.90 -13.51 4.08
CA ILE A 14 16.82 -12.54 4.37
C ILE A 14 15.75 -12.61 3.27
N ASN A 15 16.15 -12.63 2.00
CA ASN A 15 15.21 -12.70 0.87
C ASN A 15 14.40 -14.00 0.87
N CYS A 16 15.02 -15.14 1.24
CA CYS A 16 14.31 -16.40 1.43
C CYS A 16 13.26 -16.28 2.54
N ILE A 17 13.62 -15.72 3.70
CA ILE A 17 12.69 -15.51 4.82
C ILE A 17 11.56 -14.56 4.42
N THR A 18 11.85 -13.42 3.80
CA THR A 18 10.81 -12.46 3.39
C THR A 18 9.90 -13.01 2.30
N SER A 19 10.42 -13.85 1.40
CA SER A 19 9.60 -14.53 0.40
C SER A 19 8.68 -15.55 1.07
N ALA A 20 9.19 -16.32 2.04
CA ALA A 20 8.39 -17.24 2.83
C ALA A 20 7.27 -16.53 3.62
N LEU A 21 7.52 -15.32 4.14
CA LEU A 21 6.50 -14.51 4.81
C LEU A 21 5.38 -14.06 3.85
N ARG A 22 5.68 -13.89 2.55
CA ARG A 22 4.70 -13.46 1.53
C ARG A 22 3.92 -14.62 0.89
N ALA A 23 4.39 -15.86 1.00
CA ALA A 23 3.78 -16.99 0.33
C ALA A 23 2.35 -17.29 0.82
N GLU A 24 1.37 -17.44 -0.06
CA GLU A 24 -0.01 -17.74 0.34
C GLU A 24 -0.19 -19.20 0.77
N ASN A 25 0.55 -20.13 0.15
CA ASN A 25 0.48 -21.57 0.42
C ASN A 25 1.83 -22.07 0.99
N PRO A 26 1.97 -22.17 2.32
CA PRO A 26 3.25 -22.49 2.93
C PRO A 26 3.53 -24.00 2.95
N ASP A 27 4.63 -24.40 2.31
CA ASP A 27 5.22 -25.73 2.46
C ASP A 27 6.02 -25.85 3.77
N ALA A 28 6.55 -27.04 4.07
CA ALA A 28 7.29 -27.29 5.32
C ALA A 28 8.50 -26.34 5.48
N GLN A 29 9.19 -26.00 4.39
CA GLN A 29 10.31 -25.08 4.39
C GLN A 29 9.85 -23.64 4.67
N THR A 30 8.77 -23.19 4.04
CA THR A 30 8.16 -21.88 4.29
C THR A 30 7.74 -21.74 5.75
N GLN A 31 7.11 -22.77 6.34
CA GLN A 31 6.72 -22.76 7.75
C GLN A 31 7.93 -22.66 8.67
N PHE A 32 9.00 -23.42 8.41
CA PHE A 32 10.23 -23.31 9.16
C PHE A 32 10.82 -21.89 9.13
N LEU A 33 10.92 -21.29 7.94
CA LEU A 33 11.45 -19.93 7.79
C LEU A 33 10.59 -18.87 8.49
N ARG A 34 9.26 -19.05 8.50
CA ARG A 34 8.35 -18.23 9.29
C ARG A 34 8.64 -18.36 10.78
N CYS A 35 8.75 -19.59 11.30
CA CYS A 35 9.09 -19.82 12.71
C CYS A 35 10.44 -19.19 13.08
N VAL A 36 11.46 -19.30 12.22
CA VAL A 36 12.76 -18.64 12.44
C VAL A 36 12.59 -17.13 12.57
N PHE A 37 11.77 -16.52 11.70
CA PHE A 37 11.48 -15.10 11.77
C PHE A 37 10.74 -14.70 13.05
N GLU A 38 9.73 -15.48 13.47
CA GLU A 38 8.97 -15.23 14.70
C GLU A 38 9.84 -15.27 15.97
N CYS A 39 10.93 -16.05 15.95
CA CYS A 39 11.89 -16.11 17.07
C CYS A 39 12.76 -14.84 17.20
N LEU A 40 12.78 -13.96 16.20
CA LEU A 40 13.53 -12.70 16.26
C LEU A 40 12.79 -11.67 17.14
N PRO A 41 13.50 -10.79 17.86
CA PRO A 41 12.85 -9.67 18.56
C PRO A 41 12.06 -8.79 17.60
N ALA A 42 10.90 -8.28 18.02
CA ALA A 42 10.02 -7.47 17.18
C ALA A 42 10.71 -6.27 16.48
N PRO A 43 11.60 -5.50 17.13
CA PRO A 43 12.34 -4.43 16.46
C PRO A 43 13.23 -4.96 15.32
N VAL A 44 13.85 -6.12 15.51
CA VAL A 44 14.69 -6.77 14.50
C VAL A 44 13.84 -7.30 13.35
N GLN A 45 12.67 -7.88 13.63
CA GLN A 45 11.71 -8.29 12.60
C GLN A 45 11.31 -7.10 11.71
N CYS A 46 10.99 -5.96 12.32
CA CYS A 46 10.65 -4.73 11.62
C CYS A 46 11.82 -4.25 10.75
N ASP A 47 13.03 -4.17 11.29
CA ASP A 47 14.22 -3.75 10.55
C ASP A 47 14.54 -4.68 9.37
N VAL A 48 14.42 -6.00 9.54
CA VAL A 48 14.66 -6.98 8.46
C VAL A 48 13.69 -6.74 7.32
N LEU A 49 12.40 -6.58 7.62
CA LEU A 49 11.38 -6.32 6.60
C LEU A 49 11.58 -4.97 5.92
N TYR A 50 11.89 -3.91 6.69
CA TYR A 50 12.08 -2.57 6.15
C TYR A 50 13.28 -2.54 5.20
N LYS A 51 14.42 -3.08 5.64
CA LYS A 51 15.64 -3.10 4.82
C LYS A 51 15.53 -4.03 3.62
N SER A 52 14.80 -5.14 3.73
CA SER A 52 14.48 -5.98 2.58
C SER A 52 13.58 -5.25 1.57
N ALA A 53 12.60 -4.47 2.04
CA ALA A 53 11.76 -3.65 1.17
C ALA A 53 12.58 -2.59 0.41
N GLU A 54 13.57 -1.96 1.05
CA GLU A 54 14.49 -0.99 0.41
C GLU A 54 15.33 -1.60 -0.73
N GLN A 55 15.51 -2.93 -0.77
CA GLN A 55 16.25 -3.61 -1.84
C GLN A 55 15.36 -4.13 -2.98
N GLN A 56 14.04 -3.96 -2.89
CA GLN A 56 13.15 -4.37 -3.97
C GLN A 56 13.32 -3.46 -5.18
N TYR A 57 13.25 -4.05 -6.38
CA TYR A 57 13.25 -3.29 -7.62
C TYR A 57 11.82 -2.84 -7.96
N GLY A 58 11.68 -1.56 -8.30
CA GLY A 58 10.39 -0.95 -8.64
C GLY A 58 9.68 -0.31 -7.44
N ALA A 59 9.19 0.91 -7.65
CA ALA A 59 8.58 1.71 -6.58
C ALA A 59 7.30 1.08 -6.01
N LEU A 60 6.51 0.40 -6.85
CA LEU A 60 5.27 -0.25 -6.42
C LEU A 60 5.56 -1.47 -5.54
N GLN A 61 6.49 -2.33 -5.97
CA GLN A 61 6.90 -3.53 -5.22
C GLN A 61 7.53 -3.17 -3.87
N GLN A 62 8.36 -2.12 -3.86
CA GLN A 62 8.88 -1.55 -2.62
C GLN A 62 7.74 -1.07 -1.71
N ALA A 63 6.76 -0.35 -2.25
CA ALA A 63 5.64 0.14 -1.47
C ALA A 63 4.76 -0.97 -0.90
N GLU A 64 4.46 -2.01 -1.68
CA GLU A 64 3.74 -3.20 -1.22
C GLU A 64 4.48 -3.93 -0.09
N ALA A 65 5.81 -4.05 -0.21
CA ALA A 65 6.63 -4.64 0.84
C ALA A 65 6.58 -3.82 2.14
N VAL A 66 6.62 -2.49 2.06
CA VAL A 66 6.45 -1.61 3.23
C VAL A 66 5.01 -1.71 3.78
N MET A 67 3.99 -1.84 2.93
CA MET A 67 2.60 -2.03 3.39
C MET A 67 2.43 -3.30 4.22
N LEU A 68 3.10 -4.39 3.87
CA LEU A 68 3.11 -5.61 4.69
C LEU A 68 3.72 -5.37 6.06
N LEU A 69 4.81 -4.61 6.11
CA LEU A 69 5.44 -4.22 7.37
C LEU A 69 4.48 -3.40 8.22
N LEU A 70 3.82 -2.38 7.65
CA LEU A 70 2.90 -1.52 8.38
C LEU A 70 1.68 -2.27 8.94
N ARG A 71 1.17 -3.26 8.20
CA ARG A 71 0.08 -4.13 8.68
C ARG A 71 0.50 -5.01 9.86
N ARG A 72 1.76 -5.41 9.90
CA ARG A 72 2.30 -6.31 10.93
C ARG A 72 2.83 -5.57 12.16
N PHE A 73 3.32 -4.34 11.96
CA PHE A 73 3.87 -3.48 13.00
C PHE A 73 3.16 -2.12 12.97
N PRO A 74 1.99 -1.99 13.62
CA PRO A 74 1.21 -0.75 13.61
C PRO A 74 1.99 0.47 14.12
N ASP A 75 2.88 0.28 15.10
CA ASP A 75 3.73 1.35 15.63
C ASP A 75 4.68 1.95 14.58
N ALA A 76 5.03 1.16 13.56
CA ALA A 76 5.86 1.60 12.45
C ALA A 76 5.12 2.58 11.51
N VAL A 77 3.79 2.67 11.59
CA VAL A 77 2.99 3.60 10.78
C VAL A 77 3.36 5.05 11.09
N VAL A 78 3.62 5.37 12.36
CA VAL A 78 4.04 6.72 12.78
C VAL A 78 5.37 7.11 12.11
N GLN A 79 6.27 6.15 11.94
CA GLN A 79 7.61 6.39 11.39
C GLN A 79 7.65 6.35 9.86
N HIS A 80 6.85 5.50 9.23
CA HIS A 80 7.00 5.17 7.81
C HIS A 80 5.76 5.47 6.95
N GLY A 81 4.58 5.63 7.54
CA GLY A 81 3.32 5.78 6.81
C GLY A 81 3.29 7.03 5.92
N VAL A 82 3.66 8.20 6.46
CA VAL A 82 3.65 9.46 5.71
C VAL A 82 4.70 9.45 4.59
N LYS A 83 5.92 8.97 4.88
CA LYS A 83 7.00 8.84 3.89
C LYS A 83 6.58 7.92 2.73
N LEU A 84 5.89 6.82 3.04
CA LEU A 84 5.35 5.92 2.01
C LEU A 84 4.28 6.62 1.15
N ALA A 85 3.38 7.38 1.77
CA ALA A 85 2.36 8.14 1.04
C ALA A 85 2.98 9.17 0.09
N GLU A 86 4.02 9.88 0.53
CA GLU A 86 4.78 10.80 -0.33
C GLU A 86 5.45 10.06 -1.50
N THR A 87 6.12 8.94 -1.21
CA THR A 87 6.79 8.11 -2.23
C THR A 87 5.80 7.63 -3.30
N LEU A 88 4.62 7.16 -2.90
CA LEU A 88 3.57 6.70 -3.82
C LEU A 88 3.06 7.85 -4.71
N LEU A 89 2.77 9.01 -4.12
CA LEU A 89 2.27 10.16 -4.86
C LEU A 89 3.32 10.81 -5.77
N ASP A 90 4.61 10.70 -5.43
CA ASP A 90 5.68 11.17 -6.29
C ASP A 90 5.99 10.18 -7.41
N SER A 91 5.92 8.87 -7.14
CA SER A 91 6.05 7.82 -8.17
C SER A 91 4.94 7.94 -9.22
N GLU A 92 3.69 8.20 -8.79
CA GLU A 92 2.56 8.49 -9.69
C GLU A 92 2.88 9.62 -10.70
N LYS A 93 3.48 10.72 -10.22
CA LYS A 93 3.85 11.86 -11.08
C LYS A 93 4.98 11.51 -12.04
N GLN A 94 5.98 10.77 -11.57
CA GLN A 94 7.17 10.43 -12.36
C GLN A 94 6.86 9.48 -13.51
N GLU A 95 5.95 8.52 -13.31
CA GLU A 95 5.53 7.61 -14.38
C GLU A 95 4.62 8.26 -15.42
N GLY A 96 4.28 9.55 -15.28
CA GLY A 96 3.36 10.24 -16.19
C GLY A 96 1.93 9.68 -16.15
N GLN A 97 1.66 8.76 -15.22
CA GLN A 97 0.34 8.21 -14.95
C GLN A 97 -0.48 9.22 -14.16
N ASN A 98 -0.86 10.32 -14.80
CA ASN A 98 -1.85 11.27 -14.26
C ASN A 98 -3.27 10.68 -14.24
N SER A 99 -3.40 9.35 -14.35
CA SER A 99 -4.67 8.68 -14.19
C SER A 99 -4.96 8.52 -12.71
N PRO A 100 -6.08 9.08 -12.21
CA PRO A 100 -6.46 8.95 -10.80
C PRO A 100 -6.90 7.52 -10.44
N THR A 101 -6.80 6.54 -11.36
CA THR A 101 -7.06 5.12 -11.10
C THR A 101 -5.80 4.25 -11.22
N GLY A 102 -4.60 4.85 -11.29
CA GLY A 102 -3.33 4.13 -11.36
C GLY A 102 -3.03 3.26 -10.13
N CYS A 103 -2.09 2.33 -10.25
CA CYS A 103 -1.73 1.37 -9.19
C CYS A 103 -1.21 2.07 -7.92
N PHE A 104 -0.37 3.10 -8.05
CA PHE A 104 0.10 3.90 -6.91
C PHE A 104 -1.05 4.59 -6.17
N ARG A 105 -1.99 5.19 -6.92
CA ARG A 105 -3.17 5.82 -6.32
C ARG A 105 -4.07 4.81 -5.64
N LYS A 106 -4.29 3.65 -6.27
CA LYS A 106 -5.08 2.55 -5.70
C LYS A 106 -4.46 2.07 -4.38
N LEU A 107 -3.16 1.80 -4.34
CA LEU A 107 -2.47 1.38 -3.12
C LEU A 107 -2.52 2.46 -2.03
N PHE A 108 -2.26 3.72 -2.40
CA PHE A 108 -2.35 4.86 -1.47
C PHE A 108 -3.74 5.01 -0.87
N VAL A 109 -4.79 5.10 -1.69
CA VAL A 109 -6.15 5.44 -1.26
C VAL A 109 -6.83 4.26 -0.57
N CYS A 110 -6.71 3.04 -1.12
CA CYS A 110 -7.46 1.89 -0.63
C CYS A 110 -6.78 1.18 0.54
N GLU A 111 -5.45 1.26 0.67
CA GLU A 111 -4.73 0.51 1.69
C GLU A 111 -3.99 1.41 2.68
N LEU A 112 -3.16 2.33 2.21
CA LEU A 112 -2.28 3.10 3.09
C LEU A 112 -3.03 4.20 3.86
N LEU A 113 -3.86 4.98 3.16
CA LEU A 113 -4.56 6.12 3.77
C LEU A 113 -5.49 5.70 4.92
N PRO A 114 -6.28 4.61 4.82
CA PRO A 114 -7.04 4.08 5.95
C PRO A 114 -6.15 3.70 7.15
N VAL A 115 -4.98 3.10 6.92
CA VAL A 115 -4.04 2.75 7.98
C VAL A 115 -3.50 4.00 8.67
N ILE A 116 -3.06 5.01 7.91
CA ILE A 116 -2.58 6.30 8.43
C ILE A 116 -3.65 7.01 9.27
N LEU A 117 -4.88 7.08 8.77
CA LEU A 117 -5.99 7.76 9.46
C LEU A 117 -6.55 6.93 10.64
N GLY A 118 -6.28 5.62 10.66
CA GLY A 118 -6.59 4.75 11.78
C GLY A 118 -5.60 4.87 12.94
N THR A 119 -4.39 5.40 12.71
CA THR A 119 -3.36 5.56 13.75
C THR A 119 -3.62 6.82 14.59
N PRO A 120 -3.99 6.69 15.88
CA PRO A 120 -4.37 7.83 16.72
C PRO A 120 -3.19 8.76 17.02
N ASP A 121 -1.99 8.21 17.21
CA ASP A 121 -0.78 8.96 17.56
C ASP A 121 -0.19 9.74 16.38
N LEU A 122 -0.68 9.49 15.16
CA LEU A 122 -0.19 10.14 13.97
C LEU A 122 -0.94 11.45 13.71
N CYS A 123 -0.36 12.56 14.18
CA CYS A 123 -0.87 13.91 13.98
C CYS A 123 -0.40 14.48 12.62
N LEU A 124 -1.29 14.51 11.64
CA LEU A 124 -1.00 15.09 10.32
C LEU A 124 -1.39 16.57 10.25
N PRO A 125 -0.59 17.43 9.59
CA PRO A 125 -0.99 18.80 9.30
C PRO A 125 -2.28 18.85 8.48
N ARG A 126 -3.19 19.77 8.81
CA ARG A 126 -4.47 19.96 8.09
C ARG A 126 -4.31 20.10 6.56
N PRO A 127 -3.32 20.84 6.02
CA PRO A 127 -3.11 20.92 4.57
C PRO A 127 -2.84 19.56 3.91
N LEU A 128 -2.14 18.67 4.63
CA LEU A 128 -1.85 17.32 4.14
C LEU A 128 -3.10 16.44 4.14
N LEU A 129 -3.92 16.54 5.19
CA LEU A 129 -5.21 15.86 5.25
C LEU A 129 -6.14 16.28 4.10
N TYR A 130 -6.18 17.58 3.78
CA TYR A 130 -6.97 18.09 2.65
C TYR A 130 -6.47 17.56 1.31
N LYS A 131 -5.15 17.54 1.11
CA LYS A 131 -4.51 16.94 -0.06
C LYS A 131 -4.89 15.47 -0.21
N TYR A 132 -4.82 14.69 0.86
CA TYR A 132 -5.15 13.26 0.85
C TYR A 132 -6.64 13.03 0.55
N LEU A 133 -7.54 13.82 1.14
CA LEU A 133 -8.96 13.74 0.85
C LEU A 133 -9.26 14.03 -0.62
N LEU A 134 -8.67 15.09 -1.19
CA LEU A 134 -8.86 15.43 -2.61
C LEU A 134 -8.37 14.29 -3.53
N LYS A 135 -7.22 13.70 -3.22
CA LYS A 135 -6.67 12.55 -3.97
C LYS A 135 -7.56 11.31 -3.89
N ALA A 136 -8.18 11.06 -2.73
CA ALA A 136 -9.13 9.97 -2.54
C ALA A 136 -10.47 10.23 -3.24
N ALA A 137 -11.00 11.45 -3.14
CA ALA A 137 -12.23 11.84 -3.82
C ALA A 137 -12.09 11.70 -5.34
N GLU A 138 -11.00 12.21 -5.91
CA GLU A 138 -10.70 12.07 -7.33
C GLU A 138 -10.62 10.59 -7.77
N PHE A 139 -9.95 9.74 -6.98
CA PHE A 139 -9.86 8.29 -7.23
C PHE A 139 -11.25 7.63 -7.24
N TYR A 140 -12.07 7.83 -6.20
CA TYR A 140 -13.36 7.16 -6.08
C TYR A 140 -14.39 7.67 -7.09
N ILE A 141 -14.42 8.99 -7.37
CA ILE A 141 -15.29 9.58 -8.40
C ILE A 141 -14.95 9.01 -9.77
N THR A 142 -13.66 8.96 -10.13
CA THR A 142 -13.26 8.46 -11.46
C THR A 142 -13.49 6.96 -11.60
N THR A 143 -13.21 6.19 -10.55
CA THR A 143 -13.46 4.74 -10.53
C THR A 143 -14.96 4.45 -10.73
N THR A 144 -15.83 5.16 -10.00
CA THR A 144 -17.29 4.96 -10.11
C THR A 144 -17.87 5.45 -11.44
N ALA A 145 -17.37 6.56 -11.98
CA ALA A 145 -17.78 7.04 -13.30
C ALA A 145 -17.48 6.00 -14.40
N ARG A 146 -16.30 5.37 -14.36
CA ARG A 146 -15.91 4.33 -15.33
C ARG A 146 -16.77 3.06 -15.20
N THR A 147 -17.08 2.62 -13.98
CA THR A 147 -17.94 1.45 -13.77
C THR A 147 -19.37 1.67 -14.27
N ASN A 148 -19.89 2.89 -14.20
CA ASN A 148 -21.25 3.22 -14.64
C ASN A 148 -21.37 3.40 -16.16
N LEU A 149 -20.29 3.77 -16.84
CA LEU A 149 -20.28 3.98 -18.30
C LEU A 149 -20.29 2.67 -19.10
N GLY A 150 -20.33 1.51 -18.45
CA GLY A 150 -20.36 0.23 -19.16
C GLY A 150 -19.09 -0.06 -19.95
N ASP A 151 -17.96 0.56 -19.57
CA ASP A 151 -16.63 0.08 -19.92
C ASP A 151 -16.41 -1.27 -19.20
N SER A 152 -17.12 -2.30 -19.68
CA SER A 152 -16.60 -3.67 -19.61
C SER A 152 -15.16 -3.56 -20.11
N PRO A 153 -14.16 -4.05 -19.36
CA PRO A 153 -12.77 -3.92 -19.77
C PRO A 153 -12.67 -4.46 -21.19
N HIS A 154 -12.43 -3.57 -22.17
CA HIS A 154 -12.17 -4.00 -23.52
C HIS A 154 -11.08 -5.08 -23.43
N PRO A 155 -11.18 -6.19 -24.19
CA PRO A 155 -10.20 -7.26 -24.10
C PRO A 155 -8.76 -6.79 -24.37
N GLY A 156 -8.58 -5.58 -24.93
CA GLY A 156 -7.30 -4.87 -25.06
C GLY A 156 -6.65 -4.37 -23.76
N ASP A 157 -7.41 -4.00 -22.71
CA ASP A 157 -6.82 -3.51 -21.45
C ASP A 157 -6.45 -4.64 -20.49
N ARG A 158 -7.25 -5.73 -20.47
CA ARG A 158 -6.77 -7.01 -19.93
C ARG A 158 -5.54 -7.49 -20.67
N SER A 159 -5.48 -7.24 -21.98
CA SER A 159 -4.33 -7.57 -22.83
C SER A 159 -3.12 -6.72 -22.51
N LEU A 160 -3.19 -5.43 -22.18
CA LEU A 160 -2.01 -4.66 -21.76
C LEU A 160 -1.48 -5.11 -20.40
N VAL A 161 -2.35 -5.41 -19.43
CA VAL A 161 -1.94 -6.02 -18.16
C VAL A 161 -1.35 -7.41 -18.39
N ALA A 162 -1.91 -8.20 -19.31
CA ALA A 162 -1.38 -9.51 -19.70
C ALA A 162 -0.11 -9.44 -20.58
N ILE A 163 0.07 -8.39 -21.38
CA ILE A 163 1.24 -8.13 -22.24
C ILE A 163 2.39 -7.59 -21.38
N LEU A 164 2.11 -6.75 -20.38
CA LEU A 164 3.07 -6.37 -19.35
C LEU A 164 3.45 -7.60 -18.51
N ALA A 165 2.48 -8.45 -18.15
CA ALA A 165 2.75 -9.74 -17.50
C ALA A 165 3.56 -10.71 -18.40
N MET A 166 3.31 -10.74 -19.71
CA MET A 166 4.04 -11.59 -20.67
C MET A 166 5.44 -11.06 -21.02
N ARG A 167 5.68 -9.74 -21.02
CA ARG A 167 7.05 -9.19 -21.17
C ARG A 167 7.88 -9.35 -19.90
N GLN A 168 7.25 -9.58 -18.75
CA GLN A 168 7.89 -9.83 -17.46
C GLN A 168 8.05 -11.33 -17.13
N SER A 169 7.85 -12.23 -18.11
CA SER A 169 7.97 -13.70 -17.95
C SER A 169 9.37 -14.23 -17.63
N VAL A 170 10.32 -13.35 -17.30
CA VAL A 170 11.62 -13.73 -16.76
C VAL A 170 11.83 -12.87 -15.52
N GLU A 171 11.41 -13.40 -14.37
CA GLU A 171 11.53 -12.93 -12.98
C GLU A 171 10.17 -12.85 -12.29
N HIS A 172 10.02 -13.67 -11.25
CA HIS A 172 8.82 -13.88 -10.44
C HIS A 172 8.19 -12.56 -9.93
N VAL A 173 7.22 -12.02 -10.67
CA VAL A 173 6.36 -10.92 -10.20
C VAL A 173 5.19 -11.52 -9.42
N LEU A 174 5.27 -11.45 -8.09
CA LEU A 174 4.12 -11.65 -7.22
C LEU A 174 3.23 -10.40 -7.33
N MET A 175 2.19 -10.49 -8.16
CA MET A 175 1.01 -9.64 -7.99
C MET A 175 0.33 -10.05 -6.69
N PHE A 176 0.39 -9.19 -5.66
CA PHE A 176 -0.61 -9.26 -4.60
C PHE A 176 -2.01 -9.18 -5.25
N PRO A 177 -3.06 -9.76 -4.64
CA PRO A 177 -4.39 -9.56 -5.14
C PRO A 177 -4.70 -8.07 -5.05
N VAL A 178 -4.53 -7.37 -6.17
CA VAL A 178 -5.08 -6.06 -6.45
C VAL A 178 -6.51 -6.12 -5.93
N VAL A 179 -6.80 -5.31 -4.90
CA VAL A 179 -8.10 -5.28 -4.21
C VAL A 179 -9.21 -5.55 -5.23
N PRO A 180 -10.02 -6.61 -5.04
CA PRO A 180 -11.09 -6.94 -5.98
C PRO A 180 -11.93 -5.69 -6.18
N ASP A 181 -12.28 -5.40 -7.43
CA ASP A 181 -12.98 -4.16 -7.78
C ASP A 181 -14.20 -3.98 -6.87
N CYS A 182 -14.10 -3.00 -5.97
CA CYS A 182 -15.11 -2.70 -4.97
C CYS A 182 -16.36 -2.22 -5.72
N GLY A 183 -17.54 -2.73 -5.36
CA GLY A 183 -18.79 -2.28 -5.98
C GLY A 183 -19.01 -0.77 -5.78
N VAL A 184 -19.79 -0.11 -6.64
CA VAL A 184 -20.05 1.34 -6.57
C VAL A 184 -20.58 1.80 -5.20
N VAL A 185 -21.39 0.98 -4.53
CA VAL A 185 -21.90 1.29 -3.19
C VAL A 185 -20.78 1.28 -2.14
N GLU A 186 -19.82 0.37 -2.29
CA GLU A 186 -18.70 0.23 -1.36
C GLU A 186 -17.65 1.34 -1.57
N THR A 187 -17.44 1.81 -2.81
CA THR A 187 -16.53 2.94 -3.08
C THR A 187 -17.02 4.24 -2.45
N TRP A 188 -18.31 4.56 -2.56
CA TRP A 188 -18.89 5.73 -1.90
C TRP A 188 -18.82 5.62 -0.37
N SER A 189 -19.09 4.44 0.17
CA SER A 189 -19.00 4.19 1.61
C SER A 189 -17.58 4.41 2.15
N ARG A 190 -16.56 4.01 1.39
CA ARG A 190 -15.15 4.27 1.74
C ARG A 190 -14.83 5.76 1.70
N LEU A 191 -15.27 6.49 0.67
CA LEU A 191 -15.03 7.94 0.58
C LEU A 191 -15.72 8.71 1.72
N THR A 192 -16.96 8.36 2.07
CA THR A 192 -17.67 9.01 3.18
C THR A 192 -17.01 8.71 4.53
N GLN A 193 -16.50 7.49 4.72
CA GLN A 193 -15.71 7.15 5.90
C GLN A 193 -14.42 7.97 6.02
N LEU A 194 -13.69 8.15 4.91
CA LEU A 194 -12.51 9.02 4.87
C LEU A 194 -12.87 10.47 5.18
N LEU A 195 -13.95 10.98 4.58
CA LEU A 195 -14.44 12.34 4.81
C LEU A 195 -14.79 12.57 6.28
N HIS A 196 -15.51 11.63 6.91
CA HIS A 196 -15.87 11.73 8.33
C HIS A 196 -14.63 11.71 9.22
N THR A 197 -13.68 10.81 8.95
CA THR A 197 -12.44 10.67 9.75
C THR A 197 -11.53 11.88 9.62
N ILE A 198 -11.41 12.45 8.42
CA ILE A 198 -10.63 13.68 8.21
C ILE A 198 -11.37 14.88 8.82
N GLY A 199 -12.69 14.92 8.69
CA GLY A 199 -13.52 15.97 9.27
C GLY A 199 -13.44 16.03 10.79
N SER A 200 -13.44 14.89 11.47
CA SER A 200 -13.22 14.86 12.93
C SER A 200 -11.81 15.32 13.31
N ARG A 201 -10.77 14.92 12.56
CA ARG A 201 -9.38 15.36 12.80
C ARG A 201 -9.13 16.85 12.51
N CYS A 202 -10.00 17.48 11.71
CA CYS A 202 -9.87 18.89 11.32
C CYS A 202 -10.89 19.80 12.03
N ASP A 203 -11.68 19.26 12.97
CA ASP A 203 -12.75 19.98 13.67
C ASP A 203 -13.78 20.61 12.72
N TRP A 204 -14.11 19.92 11.62
CA TRP A 204 -15.13 20.37 10.67
C TRP A 204 -16.56 20.24 11.19
N GLN A 205 -16.72 19.61 12.35
CA GLN A 205 -17.97 19.57 13.08
C GLN A 205 -18.21 20.98 13.64
N THR A 206 -18.87 21.83 12.86
CA THR A 206 -19.44 23.06 13.38
C THR A 206 -20.36 22.69 14.53
N ASP A 207 -20.11 23.25 15.70
CA ASP A 207 -20.80 22.99 16.97
C ASP A 207 -22.26 22.54 16.78
N ARG A 208 -22.61 21.45 17.47
CA ARG A 208 -24.01 21.18 17.81
C ARG A 208 -24.55 22.46 18.45
N PRO A 209 -25.73 22.97 18.03
CA PRO A 209 -26.22 24.24 18.52
C PRO A 209 -26.30 24.20 20.05
N ASN A 210 -25.66 25.17 20.71
CA ASN A 210 -25.97 25.55 22.08
C ASN A 210 -27.48 25.82 22.18
N ARG A 211 -28.23 24.84 22.69
CA ARG A 211 -29.58 25.01 23.24
C ARG A 211 -29.81 24.00 24.35
#